data_AF-A0A843C6W5-F1
#
_entry.id   AF-A0A843C6W5-F1
#
_cell.length_a   1.000
_cell.length_b   1.000
_cell.length_c   1.000
_cell.angle_alpha   90.00
_cell.angle_beta   90.00
_cell.angle_gamma   90.00
#
_symmetry.space_group_name_H-M   'P 1'
#
loop_
_entity.id
_entity.type
_entity.pdbx_description
1 polymer ?
#
loop_
_entity_poly.entity_id
_entity_poly.type
_entity_poly.pdbx_seq_one_letter_code
_entity_poly.pdbx_strand_id
1 'polypeptide(L)'
;MFILECFLLQFMMNEIVNMVAQKAGISPAIVNVILPIVTKILLQKSSPNQASGLLSMLPADITSVFSEKEKNEFTTTQQNYSTDEIIDKVDKEAGINDKTKSMNAVQEIMNMFQNTTGQKDLLGGFLGQATKKMDLNPFD
;
A
#
# COMPACT_ATOMS: atom_id res chain seq x y z
N MET A 1 -21.66 10.55 19.79
CA MET A 1 -20.69 11.40 19.06
C MET A 1 -19.68 10.49 18.38
N PHE A 2 -20.09 9.75 17.35
CA PHE A 2 -19.23 8.80 16.60
C PHE A 2 -19.45 8.89 15.07
N ILE A 3 -20.42 9.69 14.61
CA ILE A 3 -20.79 9.81 13.20
C ILE A 3 -19.89 10.83 12.47
N LEU A 4 -19.30 11.79 13.20
CA LEU A 4 -18.49 12.86 12.62
C LEU A 4 -17.06 12.39 12.26
N GLU A 5 -16.50 11.42 12.99
CA GLU A 5 -15.18 10.85 12.67
C GLU A 5 -15.23 9.94 11.44
N CYS A 6 -16.30 9.17 11.24
CA CYS A 6 -16.48 8.37 10.02
C CYS A 6 -16.56 9.25 8.75
N PHE A 7 -17.21 10.42 8.84
CA PHE A 7 -17.39 11.30 7.67
C PHE A 7 -16.10 11.99 7.24
N LEU A 8 -15.21 12.32 8.19
CA LEU A 8 -13.89 12.89 7.92
C LEU A 8 -12.93 11.86 7.29
N LEU A 9 -13.02 10.60 7.72
CA LEU A 9 -12.20 9.51 7.19
C LEU A 9 -12.56 9.14 5.74
N GLN A 10 -13.84 9.12 5.40
CA GLN A 10 -14.30 8.81 4.03
C GLN A 10 -13.96 9.92 3.03
N PHE A 11 -13.91 11.18 3.50
CA PHE A 11 -13.48 12.33 2.69
C PHE A 11 -11.97 12.26 2.39
N MET A 12 -11.14 11.97 3.41
CA MET A 12 -9.70 11.78 3.20
C MET A 12 -9.40 10.63 2.24
N MET A 13 -10.14 9.52 2.31
CA MET A 13 -9.90 8.37 1.44
C MET A 13 -10.11 8.70 -0.04
N ASN A 14 -11.18 9.43 -0.36
CA ASN A 14 -11.45 9.86 -1.74
C ASN A 14 -10.40 10.86 -2.25
N GLU A 15 -9.92 11.77 -1.40
CA GLU A 15 -8.84 12.69 -1.78
C GLU A 15 -7.52 11.95 -2.01
N ILE A 16 -7.19 10.98 -1.16
CA ILE A 16 -6.01 10.11 -1.31
C ILE A 16 -6.09 9.33 -2.62
N VAL A 17 -7.24 8.72 -2.90
CA VAL A 17 -7.48 7.94 -4.13
C VAL A 17 -7.30 8.82 -5.36
N ASN A 18 -7.84 10.03 -5.35
CA ASN A 18 -7.69 10.98 -6.45
C ASN A 18 -6.25 11.48 -6.60
N MET A 19 -5.55 11.72 -5.50
CA MET A 19 -4.15 12.17 -5.53
C MET A 19 -3.22 11.09 -6.10
N VAL A 20 -3.36 9.85 -5.63
CA VAL A 20 -2.62 8.69 -6.15
C VAL A 20 -2.96 8.46 -7.62
N ALA A 21 -4.23 8.56 -8.00
CA ALA A 21 -4.68 8.41 -9.39
C ALA A 21 -4.01 9.44 -10.31
N GLN A 22 -3.99 10.71 -9.92
CA GLN A 22 -3.36 11.77 -10.69
C GLN A 22 -1.84 11.57 -10.82
N LYS A 23 -1.16 11.23 -9.72
CA LYS A 23 0.30 11.07 -9.73
C LYS A 23 0.78 9.82 -10.45
N ALA A 24 0.07 8.71 -10.30
CA ALA A 24 0.40 7.46 -10.97
C ALA A 24 -0.16 7.37 -12.40
N GLY A 25 -1.00 8.32 -12.83
CA GLY A 25 -1.58 8.33 -14.18
C GLY A 25 -2.56 7.17 -14.41
N ILE A 26 -3.30 6.78 -13.37
CA ILE A 26 -4.29 5.69 -13.39
C ILE A 26 -5.66 6.19 -12.93
N SER A 27 -6.71 5.42 -13.21
CA SER A 27 -8.07 5.79 -12.79
C SER A 27 -8.24 5.66 -11.27
N PRO A 28 -9.01 6.54 -10.60
CA PRO A 28 -9.42 6.38 -9.20
C PRO A 28 -10.02 5.00 -8.88
N ALA A 29 -10.75 4.42 -9.84
CA ALA A 29 -11.31 3.08 -9.70
C ALA A 29 -10.21 2.02 -9.56
N ILE A 30 -9.13 2.14 -10.34
CA ILE A 30 -7.95 1.26 -10.26
C ILE A 30 -7.28 1.44 -8.90
N VAL A 31 -7.10 2.68 -8.43
CA VAL A 31 -6.51 2.95 -7.11
C VAL A 31 -7.32 2.31 -5.99
N ASN A 32 -8.66 2.36 -6.04
CA ASN A 32 -9.52 1.67 -5.06
C ASN A 32 -9.31 0.15 -5.02
N VAL A 33 -8.87 -0.48 -6.11
CA VAL A 33 -8.49 -1.89 -6.14
C VAL A 33 -7.10 -2.10 -5.55
N ILE A 34 -6.12 -1.26 -5.92
CA ILE A 34 -4.72 -1.40 -5.52
C ILE A 34 -4.51 -1.12 -4.03
N LEU A 35 -5.25 -0.16 -3.50
CA LEU A 35 -5.10 0.34 -2.15
C LEU A 35 -5.25 -0.74 -1.07
N PRO A 36 -6.31 -1.55 -1.02
CA PRO A 36 -6.40 -2.68 -0.08
C PRO A 36 -5.32 -3.74 -0.33
N ILE A 37 -4.89 -3.97 -1.58
CA ILE A 37 -3.83 -4.94 -1.92
C ILE A 37 -2.49 -4.49 -1.35
N VAL A 38 -2.08 -3.25 -1.62
CA VAL A 38 -0.83 -2.68 -1.12
C VAL A 38 -0.86 -2.61 0.40
N THR A 39 -2.00 -2.23 0.99
CA THR A 39 -2.18 -2.21 2.45
C THR A 39 -1.99 -3.61 3.04
N LYS A 40 -2.63 -4.64 2.46
CA LYS A 40 -2.49 -6.03 2.88
C LYS A 40 -1.03 -6.48 2.86
N ILE A 41 -0.34 -6.20 1.77
CA ILE A 41 1.08 -6.54 1.59
C ILE A 41 1.94 -5.81 2.62
N LEU A 42 1.66 -4.53 2.89
CA LEU A 42 2.35 -3.74 3.90
C LEU A 42 2.16 -4.34 5.29
N LEU A 43 0.94 -4.73 5.64
CA LEU A 43 0.60 -5.38 6.90
C LEU A 43 1.28 -6.75 7.03
N GLN A 44 1.32 -7.54 5.95
CA GLN A 44 2.00 -8.83 5.91
C GLN A 44 3.53 -8.70 5.98
N LYS A 45 4.12 -7.62 5.46
CA LYS A 45 5.57 -7.37 5.53
C LYS A 45 6.00 -6.75 6.86
N SER A 46 5.10 -6.00 7.50
CA SER A 46 5.36 -5.32 8.77
C SER A 46 5.44 -6.29 9.93
N SER A 47 6.18 -5.92 10.97
CA SER A 47 6.24 -6.70 12.20
C SER A 47 4.85 -6.79 12.86
N PRO A 48 4.48 -7.86 13.56
CA PRO A 48 3.22 -8.01 14.29
C PRO A 48 2.76 -6.77 15.06
N ASN A 49 3.68 -6.16 15.80
CA ASN A 49 3.40 -4.95 16.59
C ASN A 49 3.14 -3.73 15.70
N GLN A 50 3.85 -3.63 14.57
CA GLN A 50 3.66 -2.57 13.59
C GLN A 50 2.37 -2.78 12.79
N ALA A 51 2.07 -4.02 12.37
CA ALA A 51 0.83 -4.37 11.67
C ALA A 51 -0.40 -4.10 12.53
N SER A 52 -0.37 -4.43 13.84
CA SER A 52 -1.42 -4.07 14.79
C SER A 52 -1.59 -2.55 14.92
N GLY A 53 -0.47 -1.81 14.99
CA GLY A 53 -0.48 -0.34 15.04
C GLY A 53 -1.07 0.28 13.78
N LEU A 54 -0.65 -0.21 12.61
CA LEU A 54 -1.16 0.20 11.30
C LEU A 54 -2.66 -0.13 11.16
N LEU A 55 -3.09 -1.34 11.51
CA LEU A 55 -4.51 -1.71 11.51
C LEU A 55 -5.36 -0.80 12.39
N SER A 56 -4.81 -0.31 13.51
CA SER A 56 -5.52 0.59 14.42
C SER A 56 -5.55 2.04 13.92
N MET A 57 -4.57 2.44 13.10
CA MET A 57 -4.49 3.78 12.48
C MET A 57 -5.21 3.85 11.13
N LEU A 58 -5.46 2.70 10.51
CA LEU A 58 -6.09 2.61 9.20
C LEU A 58 -7.60 2.90 9.27
N PRO A 59 -8.18 3.51 8.22
CA PRO A 59 -9.61 3.71 8.13
C PRO A 59 -10.36 2.38 8.18
N ALA A 60 -11.53 2.39 8.82
CA ALA A 60 -12.46 1.26 8.82
C ALA A 60 -12.81 0.81 7.39
N ASP A 61 -12.83 1.71 6.42
CA ASP A 61 -13.08 1.39 5.02
C ASP A 61 -12.02 0.48 4.40
N ILE A 62 -10.76 0.55 4.84
CA ILE A 62 -9.70 -0.36 4.36
C ILE A 62 -9.68 -1.64 5.20
N THR A 63 -9.81 -1.50 6.53
CA THR A 63 -9.74 -2.65 7.42
C THR A 63 -10.99 -3.54 7.35
N SER A 64 -12.13 -3.02 6.90
CA SER A 64 -13.35 -3.81 6.66
C SER A 64 -13.25 -4.73 5.45
N VAL A 65 -12.36 -4.43 4.50
CA VAL A 65 -12.10 -5.29 3.33
C VAL A 65 -11.34 -6.56 3.73
N PHE A 66 -10.66 -6.54 4.88
CA PHE A 66 -9.93 -7.70 5.40
C PHE A 66 -10.79 -8.52 6.36
N SER A 67 -10.78 -9.83 6.15
CA SER A 67 -11.40 -10.78 7.06
C SER A 67 -10.66 -10.84 8.41
N GLU A 68 -11.34 -11.29 9.47
CA GLU A 68 -10.70 -11.47 10.78
C GLU A 68 -9.51 -12.43 10.73
N LYS A 69 -9.58 -13.45 9.88
CA LYS A 69 -8.48 -14.37 9.64
C LYS A 69 -7.25 -13.64 9.09
N GLU A 70 -7.45 -12.80 8.07
CA GLU A 70 -6.37 -11.99 7.49
C GLU A 70 -5.80 -11.00 8.50
N LYS A 71 -6.65 -10.32 9.28
CA LYS A 71 -6.20 -9.43 10.38
C LYS A 71 -5.32 -10.18 11.37
N ASN A 72 -5.72 -11.38 11.76
CA ASN A 72 -4.94 -12.21 12.68
C ASN A 72 -3.62 -12.66 12.03
N GLU A 73 -3.63 -13.04 10.75
CA GLU A 73 -2.43 -13.38 9.97
C GLU A 73 -1.44 -12.22 9.91
N PHE A 74 -1.90 -10.98 9.71
CA PHE A 74 -1.04 -9.79 9.72
C PHE A 74 -0.31 -9.58 11.05
N THR A 75 -0.95 -9.96 12.16
CA THR A 75 -0.39 -9.81 13.51
C THR A 75 0.36 -11.04 14.00
N THR A 76 0.47 -12.10 13.20
CA THR A 76 1.08 -13.38 13.62
C THR A 76 2.17 -13.88 12.69
N THR A 77 2.10 -13.53 11.40
CA THR A 77 2.98 -14.09 10.37
C THR A 77 3.48 -12.99 9.43
N GLN A 78 4.80 -12.84 9.32
CA GLN A 78 5.38 -11.94 8.32
C GLN A 78 5.65 -12.69 7.00
N GLN A 79 5.22 -12.10 5.89
CA GLN A 79 5.58 -12.57 4.56
C GLN A 79 6.61 -11.64 3.94
N ASN A 80 7.69 -12.24 3.43
CA ASN A 80 8.76 -11.50 2.78
C ASN A 80 8.45 -11.34 1.30
N TYR A 81 7.59 -10.38 0.97
CA TYR A 81 7.33 -10.01 -0.42
C TYR A 81 8.43 -9.09 -0.96
N SER A 82 8.98 -9.49 -2.11
CA SER A 82 9.88 -8.65 -2.89
C SER A 82 9.12 -7.51 -3.55
N THR A 83 9.74 -6.35 -3.72
CA THR A 83 9.10 -5.20 -4.40
C THR A 83 8.54 -5.55 -5.78
N ASP A 84 9.23 -6.37 -6.57
CA ASP A 84 8.72 -6.82 -7.88
C ASP A 84 7.45 -7.66 -7.77
N GLU A 85 7.36 -8.53 -6.76
CA GLU A 85 6.17 -9.38 -6.56
C GLU A 85 4.96 -8.53 -6.19
N ILE A 86 5.18 -7.44 -5.45
CA ILE A 86 4.15 -6.46 -5.10
C ILE A 86 3.67 -5.75 -6.36
N ILE A 87 4.61 -5.27 -7.18
CA ILE A 87 4.30 -4.55 -8.42
C ILE A 87 3.58 -5.48 -9.41
N ASP A 88 4.05 -6.71 -9.60
CA ASP A 88 3.43 -7.68 -10.51
C ASP A 88 2.03 -8.10 -10.04
N LYS A 89 1.85 -8.27 -8.72
CA LYS A 89 0.54 -8.58 -8.13
C LYS A 89 -0.43 -7.43 -8.31
N VAL A 90 0.03 -6.20 -8.08
CA VAL A 90 -0.76 -4.99 -8.31
C VAL A 90 -1.10 -4.82 -9.79
N ASP A 91 -0.14 -5.00 -10.70
CA ASP A 91 -0.37 -4.88 -12.14
C ASP A 91 -1.42 -5.88 -12.63
N LYS A 92 -1.32 -7.12 -12.15
CA LYS A 92 -2.23 -8.22 -12.51
C LYS A 92 -3.61 -8.08 -11.89
N GLU A 93 -3.72 -7.75 -10.61
CA GLU A 93 -5.00 -7.62 -9.91
C GLU A 93 -5.74 -6.33 -10.29
N ALA A 94 -5.02 -5.25 -10.56
CA ALA A 94 -5.61 -3.97 -10.95
C ALA A 94 -5.81 -3.83 -12.47
N GLY A 95 -5.31 -4.77 -13.27
CA GLY A 95 -5.44 -4.78 -14.73
C GLY A 95 -4.79 -3.58 -15.41
N ILE A 96 -3.75 -3.00 -14.80
CA ILE A 96 -3.07 -1.80 -15.33
C ILE A 96 -2.36 -2.12 -16.65
N ASN A 97 -1.76 -3.32 -16.76
CA ASN A 97 -0.92 -3.74 -17.89
C ASN A 97 0.23 -2.75 -18.20
N ASP A 98 0.69 -2.03 -17.19
CA ASP A 98 1.77 -1.04 -17.28
C ASP A 98 2.51 -1.05 -15.94
N LYS A 99 3.61 -1.80 -15.92
CA LYS A 99 4.46 -2.01 -14.74
C LYS A 99 5.00 -0.70 -14.16
N THR A 100 5.20 0.33 -14.99
CA THR A 100 5.68 1.65 -14.54
C THR A 100 4.61 2.38 -13.74
N LYS A 101 3.36 2.35 -14.24
CA LYS A 101 2.22 2.93 -13.52
C LYS A 101 1.90 2.16 -12.24
N SER A 102 1.98 0.84 -12.30
CA SER A 102 1.84 -0.02 -11.13
C SER A 102 2.89 0.30 -10.06
N MET A 103 4.16 0.46 -10.46
CA MET A 103 5.24 0.88 -9.56
C MET A 103 4.97 2.26 -8.95
N ASN A 104 4.58 3.24 -9.75
CA ASN A 104 4.28 4.60 -9.26
C ASN A 104 3.08 4.61 -8.30
N ALA A 105 2.03 3.83 -8.59
CA ALA A 105 0.87 3.70 -7.71
C ALA A 105 1.25 3.10 -6.36
N VAL A 106 2.04 2.02 -6.37
CA VAL A 106 2.52 1.39 -5.13
C VAL A 106 3.40 2.36 -4.33
N GLN A 107 4.33 3.06 -4.98
CA GLN A 107 5.17 4.05 -4.32
C GLN A 107 4.37 5.18 -3.69
N GLU A 108 3.39 5.75 -4.41
CA GLU A 108 2.61 6.87 -3.90
C GLU A 108 1.70 6.43 -2.75
N ILE A 109 1.11 5.23 -2.83
CA ILE A 109 0.34 4.64 -1.72
C ILE A 109 1.26 4.48 -0.51
N MET A 110 2.44 3.89 -0.66
CA MET A 110 3.37 3.71 0.44
C MET A 110 3.86 5.03 1.02
N ASN A 111 4.12 6.04 0.18
CA ASN A 111 4.49 7.40 0.60
C ASN A 111 3.37 8.02 1.44
N MET A 112 2.12 7.88 1.00
CA MET A 112 0.95 8.32 1.76
C MET A 112 0.82 7.58 3.10
N PHE A 113 1.06 6.27 3.14
CA PHE A 113 1.12 5.50 4.38
C PHE A 113 2.19 6.04 5.32
N GLN A 114 3.40 6.32 4.85
CA GLN A 114 4.45 6.90 5.69
C GLN A 114 4.07 8.26 6.26
N ASN A 115 3.51 9.14 5.44
CA ASN A 115 3.10 10.48 5.85
C ASN A 115 1.94 10.44 6.84
N THR A 116 1.03 9.48 6.70
CA THR A 116 -0.15 9.33 7.57
C THR A 116 0.18 8.62 8.89
N THR A 117 1.06 7.61 8.86
CA THR A 117 1.40 6.78 10.02
C THR A 117 2.66 7.26 10.76
N GLY A 118 3.40 8.19 10.19
CA GLY A 118 4.69 8.67 10.70
C GLY A 118 5.83 7.65 10.57
N GLN A 119 5.59 6.51 9.90
CA GLN A 119 6.52 5.38 9.86
C GLN A 119 7.54 5.55 8.71
N LYS A 120 8.64 6.28 8.99
CA LYS A 120 9.69 6.67 8.02
C LYS A 120 10.41 5.54 7.25
N ASP A 121 10.30 4.28 7.68
CA ASP A 121 11.11 3.16 7.12
C ASP A 121 10.38 2.26 6.10
N LEU A 122 9.06 2.41 5.92
CA LEU A 122 8.28 1.57 4.99
C LEU A 122 8.76 1.63 3.52
N LEU A 123 9.08 2.82 3.01
CA LEU A 123 9.64 3.04 1.67
C LEU A 123 11.13 2.68 1.59
N GLY A 124 11.90 2.83 2.66
CA GLY A 124 13.34 2.48 2.66
C GLY A 124 13.56 1.01 2.31
N GLY A 125 12.75 0.12 2.90
CA GLY A 125 12.76 -1.31 2.60
C GLY A 125 12.10 -1.70 1.25
N PHE A 126 11.30 -0.82 0.65
CA PHE A 126 10.64 -1.04 -0.64
C PHE A 126 11.50 -0.54 -1.82
N LEU A 127 11.95 0.71 -1.75
CA LEU A 127 12.83 1.34 -2.72
C LEU A 127 14.22 0.71 -2.72
N GLY A 128 14.79 0.40 -1.55
CA GLY A 128 16.09 -0.25 -1.45
C GLY A 128 16.15 -1.65 -2.08
N GLN A 129 15.00 -2.29 -2.32
CA GLN A 129 14.92 -3.54 -3.10
C GLN A 129 14.56 -3.29 -4.57
N ALA A 130 13.75 -2.26 -4.87
CA ALA A 130 13.42 -1.87 -6.24
C ALA A 130 14.65 -1.37 -7.01
N THR A 131 15.50 -0.55 -6.37
CA THR A 131 16.71 0.02 -6.97
C THR A 131 17.82 -1.02 -7.07
N LYS A 132 17.90 -2.00 -6.16
CA LYS A 132 18.93 -3.05 -6.19
C LYS A 132 18.82 -3.99 -7.39
N LYS A 133 17.66 -4.02 -8.05
CA LYS A 133 17.46 -4.73 -9.33
C LYS A 133 17.45 -3.81 -10.55
N MET A 134 17.53 -2.50 -10.32
CA MET A 134 17.77 -1.48 -11.34
C MET A 134 19.23 -1.00 -11.31
N ASP A 135 20.14 -1.83 -10.78
CA ASP A 135 21.53 -1.83 -11.24
C ASP A 135 21.54 -2.56 -12.59
N LEU A 136 21.15 -1.81 -13.63
CA LEU A 136 21.74 -1.97 -14.94
C LEU A 136 23.24 -1.81 -14.73
N ASN A 137 24.00 -2.91 -14.85
CA ASN A 137 25.44 -2.86 -15.05
C ASN A 137 25.77 -1.74 -16.05
N PRO A 138 26.46 -0.65 -15.66
CA PRO A 138 26.90 0.33 -16.63
C PRO A 138 28.25 -0.03 -17.24
N PHE A 139 28.91 -1.12 -16.82
CA PHE A 139 30.23 -1.52 -17.31
C PHE A 139 30.45 -3.04 -17.24
N ASP A 140 30.16 -3.75 -18.33
CA ASP A 140 30.91 -4.94 -18.77
C ASP A 140 31.05 -4.85 -20.30
#